data_AF-G9CJ47-F1
#
_entry.id   AF-G9CJ47-F1
#
_cell.length_a   1.000
_cell.length_b   1.000
_cell.length_c   1.000
_cell.angle_alpha   90.00
_cell.angle_beta   90.00
_cell.angle_gamma   90.00
#
_symmetry.space_group_name_H-M   'P 1'
#
loop_
_entity.id
_entity.type
_entity.pdbx_description
1 polymer ?
#
loop_
_entity_poly.entity_id
_entity_poly.type
_entity_poly.pdbx_seq_one_letter_code
_entity_poly.pdbx_strand_id
1 'polypeptide(L)'
;AILNLTPDSFFDGGVHSYDSILMDVENFINAGATIIDIGGQSTRPGSHVVSIEEEISRVIPAIKYLLKVYPDILVSVDTFRSEVAEQAIKAGASLVNDISGGRYDPKMLNVVAKLKV
;
A
#
# COMPACT_ATOMS: atom_id res chain seq x y z
N ALA A 1 -7.73 8.52 1.73
CA ALA A 1 -8.54 7.79 0.72
C ALA A 1 -7.98 6.39 0.55
N ILE A 2 -8.77 5.44 0.03
CA ILE A 2 -8.35 4.04 -0.12
C ILE A 2 -8.03 3.76 -1.58
N LEU A 3 -6.87 3.18 -1.84
CA LEU A 3 -6.41 2.72 -3.15
C LEU A 3 -6.14 1.21 -3.08
N ASN A 4 -7.03 0.41 -3.67
CA ASN A 4 -6.88 -1.04 -3.73
C ASN A 4 -6.19 -1.45 -5.02
N LEU A 5 -5.08 -2.15 -4.90
CA LEU A 5 -4.31 -2.63 -6.04
C LEU A 5 -4.80 -4.03 -6.43
N THR A 6 -5.34 -4.16 -7.64
CA THR A 6 -5.77 -5.45 -8.21
C THR A 6 -4.65 -6.03 -9.09
N PRO A 7 -4.68 -7.33 -9.46
CA PRO A 7 -3.72 -7.89 -10.42
C PRO A 7 -3.62 -7.07 -11.71
N ASP A 8 -4.75 -6.52 -12.17
CA ASP A 8 -4.85 -5.71 -13.38
C ASP A 8 -4.21 -4.32 -13.23
N SER A 9 -3.84 -3.91 -12.01
CA SER A 9 -3.19 -2.63 -11.74
C SER A 9 -1.70 -2.62 -12.09
N PHE A 10 -1.03 -3.79 -12.20
CA PHE A 10 0.44 -3.87 -12.32
C PHE A 10 0.95 -5.02 -13.20
N PHE A 11 0.45 -5.19 -14.42
CA PHE A 11 1.07 -6.12 -15.36
C PHE A 11 1.40 -5.50 -16.71
N ASP A 12 2.61 -5.86 -17.17
CA ASP A 12 3.22 -5.65 -18.47
C ASP A 12 3.65 -4.24 -18.86
N GLY A 13 4.74 -3.76 -18.22
CA GLY A 13 5.86 -3.07 -18.89
C GLY A 13 5.55 -1.97 -19.91
N GLY A 14 4.38 -1.33 -19.87
CA GLY A 14 3.89 -0.63 -21.05
C GLY A 14 2.62 0.19 -20.88
N VAL A 15 1.44 -0.38 -20.57
CA VAL A 15 0.19 0.31 -21.00
C VAL A 15 -1.06 0.17 -20.11
N HIS A 16 -1.11 -0.67 -19.07
CA HIS A 16 -2.09 -0.44 -17.98
C HIS A 16 -1.42 0.49 -16.98
N SER A 17 -1.34 1.75 -17.42
CA SER A 17 -0.43 2.75 -16.88
C SER A 17 -0.86 3.17 -15.49
N TYR A 18 0.14 3.50 -14.68
CA TYR A 18 -0.03 4.25 -13.44
C TYR A 18 -0.97 5.47 -13.57
N ASP A 19 -1.31 5.91 -14.78
CA ASP A 19 -2.24 7.00 -15.06
C ASP A 19 -3.63 6.78 -14.45
N SER A 20 -4.19 5.57 -14.42
CA SER A 20 -5.49 5.34 -13.77
C SER A 20 -5.41 5.50 -12.25
N ILE A 21 -4.33 4.98 -11.65
CA ILE A 21 -4.01 5.15 -10.24
C ILE A 21 -3.78 6.63 -9.92
N LEU A 22 -3.08 7.36 -10.80
CA LEU A 22 -2.85 8.79 -10.63
C LEU A 22 -4.15 9.59 -10.74
N MET A 23 -5.04 9.25 -11.68
CA MET A 23 -6.35 9.91 -11.77
C MET A 23 -7.16 9.73 -10.49
N ASP A 24 -7.20 8.51 -9.94
CA ASP A 24 -7.87 8.25 -8.67
C ASP A 24 -7.24 9.06 -7.52
N VAL A 25 -5.90 9.07 -7.44
CA VAL A 25 -5.19 9.79 -6.38
C VAL A 25 -5.32 11.29 -6.53
N GLU A 26 -5.28 11.83 -7.75
CA GLU A 26 -5.51 13.25 -8.02
C GLU A 26 -6.93 13.65 -7.60
N ASN A 27 -7.94 12.84 -7.90
CA ASN A 27 -9.30 13.06 -7.42
C ASN A 27 -9.37 13.06 -5.89
N PHE A 28 -8.66 12.13 -5.23
CA PHE A 28 -8.60 12.10 -3.77
C PHE A 28 -7.93 13.34 -3.18
N ILE A 29 -6.81 13.78 -3.77
CA ILE A 29 -6.09 14.99 -3.35
C ILE A 29 -6.98 16.22 -3.52
N ASN A 30 -7.64 16.36 -4.67
CA ASN A 30 -8.57 17.46 -4.94
C ASN A 30 -9.79 17.45 -4.00
N ALA A 31 -10.19 16.27 -3.52
CA ALA A 31 -11.21 16.12 -2.49
C ALA A 31 -10.69 16.35 -1.05
N GLY A 32 -9.41 16.67 -0.87
CA GLY A 32 -8.79 17.00 0.43
C GLY A 32 -8.13 15.82 1.15
N ALA A 33 -7.85 14.70 0.46
CA ALA A 33 -7.12 13.60 1.06
C ALA A 33 -5.64 13.97 1.30
N THR A 34 -5.21 13.87 2.55
CA THR A 34 -3.80 14.04 2.97
C THR A 34 -3.06 12.72 3.12
N ILE A 35 -3.80 11.60 3.25
CA ILE A 35 -3.27 10.24 3.38
C ILE A 35 -3.94 9.35 2.33
N ILE A 36 -3.14 8.56 1.62
CA ILE A 36 -3.60 7.47 0.75
C ILE A 36 -3.26 6.13 1.40
N ASP A 37 -4.27 5.29 1.61
CA ASP A 37 -4.13 3.95 2.16
C ASP A 37 -4.08 2.93 1.02
N ILE A 38 -2.93 2.26 0.88
CA ILE A 38 -2.62 1.37 -0.24
C ILE A 38 -2.65 -0.07 0.23
N GLY A 39 -3.52 -0.89 -0.36
CA GLY A 39 -3.64 -2.31 -0.07
C GLY A 39 -3.35 -3.18 -1.30
N GLY A 40 -2.45 -4.16 -1.16
CA GLY A 40 -2.15 -5.17 -2.19
C GLY A 40 -2.96 -6.47 -2.05
N GLN A 41 -3.52 -6.69 -0.86
CA GLN A 41 -4.36 -7.82 -0.50
C GLN A 41 -5.77 -7.31 -0.15
N SER A 42 -6.80 -7.82 -0.84
CA SER A 42 -8.18 -7.54 -0.44
C SER A 42 -8.51 -8.28 0.86
N THR A 43 -9.15 -7.59 1.79
CA THR A 43 -9.70 -8.17 3.03
C THR A 43 -11.21 -8.40 2.94
N ARG A 44 -11.79 -8.20 1.74
CA ARG A 44 -13.23 -8.36 1.50
C ARG A 44 -13.64 -9.84 1.54
N PRO A 45 -14.86 -10.16 2.03
CA PRO A 45 -15.36 -11.53 2.00
C PRO A 45 -15.29 -12.16 0.60
N GLY A 46 -14.70 -13.35 0.50
CA GLY A 46 -14.57 -14.10 -0.76
C GLY A 46 -13.34 -13.77 -1.62
N SER A 47 -12.46 -12.85 -1.19
CA SER A 47 -11.20 -12.61 -1.91
C SER A 47 -10.20 -13.75 -1.71
N HIS A 48 -9.44 -14.06 -2.75
CA HIS A 48 -8.28 -14.95 -2.63
C HIS A 48 -7.15 -14.27 -1.86
N VAL A 49 -6.48 -15.04 -1.01
CA VAL A 49 -5.26 -14.60 -0.32
C VAL A 49 -4.10 -14.73 -1.29
N VAL A 50 -3.41 -13.63 -1.56
CA VAL A 50 -2.20 -13.56 -2.38
C VAL A 50 -0.96 -13.88 -1.55
N SER A 51 0.15 -14.26 -2.17
CA SER A 51 1.40 -14.50 -1.44
C SER A 51 2.00 -13.19 -0.90
N ILE A 52 2.99 -13.27 0.00
CA ILE A 52 3.71 -12.09 0.49
C ILE A 52 4.42 -11.39 -0.67
N GLU A 53 5.05 -12.17 -1.54
CA GLU A 53 5.81 -11.69 -2.70
C GLU A 53 4.90 -10.96 -3.69
N GLU A 54 3.67 -11.46 -3.89
CA GLU A 54 2.68 -10.82 -4.74
C GLU A 54 2.13 -9.53 -4.13
N GLU A 55 1.91 -9.49 -2.81
CA GLU A 55 1.49 -8.26 -2.13
C GLU A 55 2.60 -7.19 -2.22
N ILE A 56 3.86 -7.58 -2.01
CA ILE A 56 5.04 -6.71 -2.16
C ILE A 56 5.17 -6.20 -3.60
N SER A 57 5.02 -7.07 -4.59
CA SER A 57 5.19 -6.69 -6.00
C SER A 57 4.12 -5.69 -6.47
N ARG A 58 2.93 -5.70 -5.85
CA ARG A 58 1.88 -4.70 -6.06
C ARG A 58 2.17 -3.39 -5.31
N VAL A 59 2.40 -3.47 -4.01
CA VAL A 59 2.42 -2.30 -3.12
C VAL A 59 3.69 -1.45 -3.30
N ILE A 60 4.87 -2.07 -3.40
CA ILE A 60 6.13 -1.32 -3.35
C ILE A 60 6.33 -0.40 -4.57
N PRO A 61 6.10 -0.85 -5.82
CA PRO A 61 6.19 0.04 -6.98
C PRO A 61 5.18 1.18 -6.91
N ALA A 62 3.95 0.90 -6.45
CA ALA A 62 2.90 1.91 -6.29
C ALA A 62 3.30 3.03 -5.32
N ILE A 63 3.79 2.66 -4.13
CA ILE A 63 4.26 3.63 -3.12
C ILE A 63 5.36 4.52 -3.71
N LYS A 64 6.39 3.90 -4.32
CA LYS A 64 7.53 4.64 -4.88
C LYS A 64 7.12 5.59 -5.99
N TYR A 65 6.24 5.13 -6.87
CA TYR A 65 5.74 5.94 -7.97
C TYR A 65 4.87 7.09 -7.46
N LEU A 66 3.97 6.82 -6.51
CA LEU A 66 3.09 7.84 -5.95
C LEU A 66 3.87 8.95 -5.25
N LEU A 67 4.83 8.60 -4.40
CA LEU A 67 5.68 9.56 -3.70
C LEU A 67 6.63 10.32 -4.64
N LYS A 68 6.93 9.76 -5.82
CA LYS A 68 7.66 10.49 -6.86
C LYS A 68 6.82 11.58 -7.50
N VAL A 69 5.52 11.35 -7.70
CA VAL A 69 4.60 12.30 -8.35
C VAL A 69 4.04 13.31 -7.34
N TYR A 70 3.71 12.87 -6.13
CA TYR A 70 3.15 13.68 -5.04
C TYR A 70 4.01 13.52 -3.78
N PRO A 71 5.14 14.24 -3.68
CA PRO A 71 6.10 14.05 -2.59
C PRO A 71 5.57 14.42 -1.20
N ASP A 72 4.55 15.29 -1.14
CA ASP A 72 3.98 15.78 0.12
C ASP A 72 2.82 14.91 0.65
N ILE A 73 2.39 13.90 -0.10
CA ILE A 73 1.30 13.03 0.36
C ILE A 73 1.82 11.99 1.34
N LEU A 74 1.04 11.72 2.39
CA LEU A 74 1.34 10.62 3.29
C LEU A 74 0.76 9.33 2.72
N VAL A 75 1.52 8.24 2.86
CA VAL A 75 1.08 6.92 2.42
C VAL A 75 0.96 6.00 3.62
N SER A 76 -0.21 5.39 3.76
CA SER A 76 -0.47 4.28 4.66
C SER A 76 -0.43 2.97 3.86
N VAL A 77 0.13 1.92 4.43
CA VAL A 77 0.05 0.57 3.86
C VAL A 77 -0.98 -0.26 4.63
N ASP A 78 -2.02 -0.73 3.93
CA ASP A 78 -3.00 -1.67 4.47
C ASP A 78 -2.45 -3.09 4.34
N THR A 79 -1.88 -3.60 5.43
CA THR A 79 -1.35 -4.96 5.49
C THR A 79 -1.32 -5.48 6.92
N PHE A 80 -1.60 -6.76 7.07
CA PHE A 80 -1.44 -7.51 8.32
C PHE A 80 -0.13 -8.31 8.38
N ARG A 81 0.77 -8.12 7.39
CA ARG A 81 2.03 -8.88 7.26
C ARG A 81 3.23 -7.99 7.54
N SER A 82 4.01 -8.33 8.55
CA SER A 82 5.13 -7.51 9.01
C SER A 82 6.20 -7.30 7.95
N GLU A 83 6.42 -8.28 7.07
CA GLU A 83 7.37 -8.18 5.96
C GLU A 83 6.93 -7.15 4.91
N VAL A 84 5.65 -7.13 4.56
CA VAL A 84 5.07 -6.13 3.63
C VAL A 84 5.17 -4.75 4.25
N ALA A 85 4.80 -4.61 5.53
CA ALA A 85 4.91 -3.37 6.28
C ALA A 85 6.36 -2.85 6.30
N GLU A 86 7.34 -3.70 6.61
CA GLU A 86 8.75 -3.31 6.63
C GLU A 86 9.24 -2.79 5.26
N GLN A 87 8.87 -3.48 4.18
CA GLN A 87 9.25 -3.06 2.82
C GLN A 87 8.55 -1.77 2.40
N ALA A 88 7.27 -1.61 2.76
CA ALA A 88 6.48 -0.42 2.43
C ALA A 88 7.03 0.83 3.11
N ILE A 89 7.36 0.75 4.40
CA ILE A 89 7.99 1.87 5.13
C ILE A 89 9.36 2.19 4.53
N LYS A 90 10.18 1.19 4.20
CA LYS A 90 11.46 1.41 3.48
C LYS A 90 11.28 2.03 2.10
N ALA A 91 10.12 1.83 1.47
CA ALA A 91 9.75 2.45 0.19
C ALA A 91 9.23 3.89 0.32
N GLY A 92 8.98 4.36 1.55
CA GLY A 92 8.57 5.73 1.86
C GLY A 92 7.18 5.86 2.47
N ALA A 93 6.45 4.75 2.70
CA ALA A 93 5.21 4.84 3.46
C ALA A 93 5.46 5.36 4.89
N SER A 94 4.48 6.07 5.42
CA SER A 94 4.55 6.78 6.70
C SER A 94 3.76 6.10 7.81
N LEU A 95 2.84 5.20 7.46
CA LEU A 95 1.93 4.55 8.39
C LEU A 95 1.70 3.09 7.99
N VAL A 96 1.55 2.22 8.99
CA VAL A 96 1.07 0.84 8.81
C VAL A 96 -0.36 0.75 9.33
N ASN A 97 -1.30 0.34 8.48
CA ASN A 97 -2.67 0.05 8.83
C ASN A 97 -2.87 -1.47 8.91
N ASP A 98 -2.73 -2.04 10.11
CA ASP A 98 -3.00 -3.45 10.36
C ASP A 98 -4.37 -3.64 11.01
N ILE A 99 -5.34 -4.09 10.23
CA ILE A 99 -6.72 -4.37 10.68
C ILE A 99 -6.79 -5.40 11.82
N SER A 100 -5.76 -6.25 11.98
CA SER A 100 -5.70 -7.27 13.02
C SER A 100 -5.14 -6.73 14.34
N GLY A 101 -4.49 -5.56 14.33
CA GLY A 101 -3.79 -5.01 15.48
C GLY A 101 -2.63 -5.90 15.97
N GLY A 102 -1.87 -6.49 15.06
CA GLY A 102 -0.75 -7.38 15.34
C GLY A 102 -1.13 -8.82 15.70
N ARG A 103 -2.39 -9.21 15.56
CA ARG A 103 -2.86 -10.56 15.91
C ARG A 103 -2.55 -11.61 14.84
N TYR A 104 -2.47 -11.22 13.57
CA TYR A 104 -2.20 -12.15 12.47
C TYR A 104 -0.70 -12.39 12.26
N ASP A 105 0.12 -11.38 12.54
CA ASP A 105 1.57 -11.51 12.50
C ASP A 105 2.19 -11.03 13.83
N PRO A 106 2.69 -11.96 14.68
CA PRO A 106 3.30 -11.62 15.96
C PRO A 106 4.51 -10.68 15.87
N LYS A 107 5.12 -10.54 14.68
CA LYS A 107 6.26 -9.63 14.46
C LYS A 107 5.83 -8.20 14.17
N MET A 108 4.56 -7.94 13.84
CA MET A 108 4.09 -6.65 13.36
C MET A 108 4.44 -5.50 14.32
N LEU A 109 4.06 -5.62 15.59
CA LEU A 109 4.30 -4.56 16.57
C LEU A 109 5.80 -4.29 16.78
N ASN A 110 6.64 -5.31 16.71
CA ASN A 110 8.10 -5.16 16.80
C ASN A 110 8.68 -4.44 15.58
N VAL A 111 8.16 -4.73 14.38
CA VAL A 111 8.57 -4.07 13.13
C VAL A 111 8.19 -2.60 13.16
N VAL A 112 6.93 -2.29 13.49
CA VAL A 112 6.42 -0.91 13.63
C VAL A 112 7.25 -0.12 14.65
N ALA A 113 7.48 -0.68 15.84
CA ALA A 113 8.31 -0.05 16.86
C ALA A 113 9.76 0.19 16.42
N LYS A 114 10.37 -0.78 15.70
CA LYS A 114 11.74 -0.65 15.17
C LYS A 114 11.84 0.46 14.10
N LEU A 115 10.82 0.60 13.28
CA LEU A 115 10.75 1.58 12.19
C LEU A 115 10.31 2.97 12.66
N LYS A 116 9.82 3.09 13.90
CA LYS A 116 9.35 4.35 14.52
C LYS A 116 8.17 4.98 13.78
N VAL A 117 7.23 4.13 13.37
CA VAL A 117 5.95 4.50 12.77
C VAL A 117 4.79 3.98 13.61
#